data_AF-A0A1R2C5W2-F1
#
_entry.id   AF-A0A1R2C5W2-F1
#
_cell.length_a   1.000
_cell.length_b   1.000
_cell.length_c   1.000
_cell.angle_alpha   90.00
_cell.angle_beta   90.00
_cell.angle_gamma   90.00
#
_symmetry.space_group_name_H-M   'P 1'
#
loop_
_entity.id
_entity.type
_entity.pdbx_description
1 polymer ?
#
loop_
_entity_poly.entity_id
_entity_poly.type
_entity_poly.pdbx_seq_one_letter_code
_entity_poly.pdbx_strand_id
1 'polypeptide(L)'
;MFLTRILSKQVLRRFFQPDYVVIPRHEGHFVDPEDVTKRIVNIIRAHDRIKDPKIVTEDRPLKEMGLDDLDTAEIFLEVEKDFFMEFSDEQVESFKTIKDAVNVVSHHRFADTY
;
A
#
# COMPACT_ATOMS: atom_id res chain seq x y z
N MET A 1 -14.93 71.16 -8.12
CA MET A 1 -13.98 71.12 -6.99
C MET A 1 -13.85 69.67 -6.53
N PHE A 2 -12.76 69.05 -6.96
CA PHE A 2 -12.09 67.81 -6.51
C PHE A 2 -12.88 66.60 -5.96
N LEU A 3 -12.96 65.57 -6.82
CA LEU A 3 -12.96 64.14 -6.47
C LEU A 3 -11.66 63.76 -5.75
N THR A 4 -11.73 62.98 -4.67
CA THR A 4 -10.73 61.98 -4.20
C THR A 4 -11.15 61.46 -2.82
N ARG A 5 -10.97 60.23 -2.36
CA ARG A 5 -10.44 58.95 -2.87
C ARG A 5 -10.62 57.98 -1.69
N ILE A 6 -11.46 56.95 -1.82
CA ILE A 6 -11.60 55.92 -0.77
C ILE A 6 -10.31 55.08 -0.80
N LEU A 7 -9.55 55.13 0.30
CA LEU A 7 -8.37 54.27 0.48
C LEU A 7 -8.84 52.85 0.78
N SER A 8 -8.90 52.02 -0.27
CA SER A 8 -8.95 50.57 -0.15
C SER A 8 -7.67 50.10 0.55
N LYS A 9 -7.80 49.58 1.77
CA LYS A 9 -6.72 48.82 2.41
C LYS A 9 -6.50 47.57 1.57
N GLN A 10 -5.47 47.58 0.73
CA GLN A 10 -4.98 46.37 0.10
C GLN A 10 -4.51 45.43 1.21
N VAL A 11 -5.35 44.44 1.52
CA VAL A 11 -4.96 43.26 2.25
C VAL A 11 -3.89 42.59 1.39
N LEU A 12 -2.63 42.70 1.80
CA LEU A 12 -1.53 41.91 1.26
C LEU A 12 -1.89 40.44 1.44
N ARG A 13 -2.50 39.85 0.41
CA ARG A 13 -2.62 38.40 0.29
C ARG A 13 -1.19 37.89 0.20
N ARG A 14 -0.69 37.33 1.30
CA ARG A 14 0.53 36.53 1.28
C ARG A 14 0.30 35.43 0.25
N PHE A 15 0.94 35.53 -0.91
CA PHE A 15 1.04 34.43 -1.85
C PHE A 15 1.93 33.38 -1.18
N PHE A 16 1.31 32.41 -0.50
CA PHE A 16 1.96 31.14 -0.23
C PHE A 16 2.19 30.50 -1.61
N GLN A 17 3.43 30.13 -1.90
CA GLN A 17 4.00 29.76 -3.22
C GLN A 17 2.99 29.38 -4.32
N PRO A 18 2.97 30.09 -5.47
CA PRO A 18 2.05 29.83 -6.57
C PRO A 18 2.22 28.45 -7.22
N ASP A 19 3.40 27.83 -7.08
CA ASP A 19 3.76 26.56 -7.73
C ASP A 19 3.80 25.37 -6.77
N TYR A 20 3.02 25.41 -5.68
CA TYR A 20 2.86 24.22 -4.86
C TYR A 20 2.01 23.21 -5.64
N VAL A 21 2.65 22.18 -6.19
CA VAL A 21 1.94 21.00 -6.71
C VAL A 21 1.29 20.33 -5.51
N VAL A 22 -0.01 20.58 -5.33
CA VAL A 22 -0.83 19.78 -4.42
C VAL A 22 -0.87 18.40 -5.06
N ILE A 23 -0.06 17.48 -4.55
CA ILE A 23 -0.15 16.07 -4.92
C ILE A 23 -1.60 15.67 -4.62
N PRO A 24 -2.41 15.29 -5.63
CA PRO A 24 -3.79 14.92 -5.38
C PRO A 24 -3.76 13.75 -4.41
N ARG A 25 -4.38 13.90 -3.22
CA ARG A 25 -4.69 12.74 -2.39
C ARG A 25 -5.59 11.86 -3.26
N HIS A 26 -5.03 10.78 -3.77
CA HIS A 26 -5.85 9.65 -4.15
C HIS A 26 -6.45 9.17 -2.83
N GLU A 27 -7.77 9.08 -2.74
CA GLU A 27 -8.38 8.15 -1.80
C GLU A 27 -7.94 6.77 -2.29
N GLY A 28 -6.79 6.31 -1.81
CA GLY A 28 -6.14 5.18 -2.43
C GLY A 28 -4.75 4.99 -1.87
N HIS A 29 -4.45 3.72 -1.63
CA HIS A 29 -3.16 3.08 -1.54
C HIS A 29 -1.91 4.00 -1.64
N PHE A 30 -1.03 3.93 -0.65
CA PHE A 30 0.27 4.62 -0.62
C PHE A 30 1.31 4.01 -1.58
N VAL A 31 1.10 2.75 -1.96
CA VAL A 31 1.94 2.00 -2.91
C VAL A 31 1.04 1.40 -3.97
N ASP A 32 1.53 1.28 -5.21
CA ASP A 32 0.78 0.66 -6.31
C ASP A 32 0.42 -0.81 -5.95
N PRO A 33 -0.89 -1.14 -5.85
CA PRO A 33 -1.33 -2.50 -5.54
C PRO A 33 -0.83 -3.55 -6.53
N GLU A 34 -0.61 -3.20 -7.81
CA GLU A 34 -0.11 -4.14 -8.80
C GLU A 34 1.34 -4.53 -8.51
N ASP A 35 2.15 -3.58 -8.07
CA ASP A 35 3.55 -3.83 -7.71
C ASP A 35 3.67 -4.61 -6.40
N VAL A 36 2.83 -4.28 -5.42
CA VAL A 36 2.68 -5.09 -4.19
C VAL A 36 2.28 -6.52 -4.53
N THR A 37 1.31 -6.70 -5.42
CA THR A 37 0.84 -8.02 -5.86
C THR A 37 1.97 -8.83 -6.48
N LYS A 38 2.74 -8.24 -7.40
CA LYS A 38 3.89 -8.91 -8.04
C LYS A 38 4.90 -9.39 -6.99
N ARG A 39 5.23 -8.54 -6.02
CA ARG A 39 6.20 -8.87 -4.95
C ARG A 39 5.71 -10.01 -4.07
N ILE A 40 4.48 -9.92 -3.54
CA ILE A 40 3.90 -10.97 -2.69
C ILE A 40 3.75 -12.29 -3.45
N VAL A 41 3.31 -12.25 -4.71
CA VAL A 41 3.23 -13.45 -5.57
C VAL A 41 4.61 -14.08 -5.76
N ASN A 42 5.67 -13.29 -5.93
CA ASN A 42 7.02 -13.81 -6.08
C ASN A 42 7.52 -14.49 -4.79
N ILE A 43 7.23 -13.91 -3.62
CA ILE A 43 7.57 -14.51 -2.32
C ILE A 43 6.87 -15.87 -2.19
N ILE A 44 5.56 -15.94 -2.45
CA ILE A 44 4.78 -17.18 -2.35
C ILE A 44 5.30 -18.23 -3.33
N ARG A 45 5.59 -17.85 -4.58
CA ARG A 45 6.15 -18.77 -5.59
C ARG A 45 7.52 -19.33 -5.21
N ALA A 46 8.29 -18.60 -4.41
CA ALA A 46 9.61 -19.04 -3.94
C ALA A 46 9.52 -19.98 -2.72
N HIS A 47 8.35 -20.07 -2.07
CA HIS A 47 8.14 -20.95 -0.93
C HIS A 47 8.18 -22.43 -1.34
N ASP A 48 8.87 -23.26 -0.56
CA ASP A 48 9.15 -24.67 -0.85
C ASP A 48 7.90 -25.56 -0.98
N ARG A 49 6.82 -25.17 -0.28
CA ARG A 49 5.49 -25.80 -0.39
C ARG A 49 4.83 -25.63 -1.76
N ILE A 50 5.14 -24.58 -2.51
CA ILE A 50 4.55 -24.33 -3.82
C ILE A 50 5.26 -25.17 -4.88
N LYS A 51 4.63 -26.28 -5.27
CA LYS A 51 5.15 -27.20 -6.31
C LYS A 51 4.86 -26.73 -7.73
N ASP A 52 3.75 -26.03 -7.93
CA ASP A 52 3.35 -25.46 -9.22
C ASP A 52 3.14 -23.95 -9.08
N PRO A 53 4.12 -23.11 -9.46
CA PRO A 53 4.04 -21.66 -9.37
C PRO A 53 2.86 -21.03 -10.13
N LYS A 54 2.24 -21.77 -11.08
CA LYS A 54 1.10 -21.29 -11.86
C LYS A 54 -0.19 -21.23 -11.06
N ILE A 55 -0.29 -21.97 -9.94
CA ILE A 55 -1.47 -21.93 -9.08
C ILE A 55 -1.56 -20.65 -8.26
N VAL A 56 -0.44 -19.91 -8.13
CA VAL A 56 -0.33 -18.69 -7.33
C VAL A 56 -0.97 -17.53 -8.11
N THR A 57 -2.16 -17.15 -7.67
CA THR A 57 -2.97 -16.06 -8.23
C THR A 57 -3.60 -15.25 -7.11
N GLU A 58 -3.85 -13.96 -7.35
CA GLU A 58 -4.28 -13.01 -6.30
C GLU A 58 -5.58 -13.42 -5.58
N ASP A 59 -6.56 -13.93 -6.32
CA ASP A 59 -7.90 -14.25 -5.81
C ASP A 59 -8.03 -15.69 -5.28
N ARG A 60 -7.01 -16.53 -5.47
CA ARG A 60 -7.10 -17.94 -5.06
C ARG A 60 -6.86 -18.05 -3.55
N PRO A 61 -7.65 -18.86 -2.82
CA PRO A 61 -7.43 -19.06 -1.40
C PRO A 61 -6.08 -19.72 -1.11
N LEU A 62 -5.36 -19.25 -0.08
CA LEU A 62 -4.04 -19.78 0.33
C LEU A 62 -4.12 -21.29 0.64
N LYS A 63 -5.19 -21.72 1.32
CA LYS A 63 -5.44 -23.14 1.63
C LYS A 63 -5.60 -24.01 0.38
N GLU A 64 -6.10 -23.46 -0.72
CA GLU A 64 -6.23 -24.18 -2.01
C GLU A 64 -4.92 -24.21 -2.81
N MET A 65 -3.91 -23.46 -2.38
CA MET A 65 -2.53 -23.56 -2.89
C MET A 65 -1.72 -24.62 -2.13
N GLY A 66 -2.30 -25.25 -1.11
CA GLY A 66 -1.66 -26.26 -0.28
C GLY A 66 -0.81 -25.67 0.85
N LEU A 67 -1.05 -24.41 1.22
CA LEU A 67 -0.43 -23.76 2.37
C LEU A 67 -1.27 -24.04 3.62
N ASP A 68 -0.62 -24.53 4.68
CA ASP A 68 -1.22 -24.60 6.00
C ASP A 68 -1.02 -23.28 6.79
N ASP A 69 -1.52 -23.24 8.02
CA ASP A 69 -1.47 -22.02 8.83
C ASP A 69 -0.02 -21.68 9.26
N LEU A 70 0.87 -22.67 9.40
CA LEU A 70 2.29 -22.46 9.71
C LEU A 70 3.04 -21.93 8.47
N ASP A 71 2.83 -22.55 7.31
CA ASP A 71 3.40 -22.09 6.04
C ASP A 71 2.96 -20.65 5.74
N THR A 72 1.70 -20.32 6.06
CA THR A 72 1.16 -18.96 5.89
C THR A 72 1.90 -17.95 6.77
N ALA A 73 2.15 -18.29 8.04
CA ALA A 73 2.91 -17.43 8.95
C ALA A 73 4.35 -17.20 8.47
N GLU A 74 5.03 -18.24 7.99
CA GLU A 74 6.39 -18.14 7.44
C GLU A 74 6.45 -17.24 6.19
N ILE A 75 5.50 -17.38 5.28
CA ILE A 75 5.39 -16.52 4.10
C ILE A 75 5.19 -15.05 4.48
N PHE A 76 4.30 -14.77 5.43
CA PHE A 76 4.00 -13.39 5.80
C PHE A 76 5.11 -12.73 6.62
N LEU A 77 5.90 -13.49 7.37
CA LEU A 77 7.16 -13.00 7.94
C LEU A 77 8.14 -12.51 6.86
N GLU A 78 8.12 -13.17 5.70
CA GLU A 78 8.99 -12.81 4.58
C GLU A 78 8.46 -11.59 3.83
N VAL A 79 7.13 -11.43 3.75
CA VAL A 79 6.48 -10.20 3.30
C VAL A 79 6.80 -9.03 4.24
N GLU A 80 6.73 -9.21 5.55
CA GLU A 80 7.10 -8.19 6.54
C GLU A 80 8.52 -7.68 6.33
N LYS A 81 9.48 -8.59 6.11
CA LYS A 81 10.87 -8.24 5.82
C LYS A 81 11.01 -7.49 4.50
N ASP A 82 10.29 -7.90 3.45
CA ASP A 82 10.37 -7.27 2.12
C ASP A 82 9.79 -5.85 2.13
N PHE A 83 8.73 -5.62 2.91
CA PHE A 83 8.04 -4.32 2.99
C PHE A 83 8.39 -3.50 4.24
N PHE A 84 9.35 -3.95 5.04
CA PHE A 84 9.77 -3.34 6.31
C PHE A 84 8.59 -2.95 7.21
N MET A 85 7.65 -3.87 7.37
CA MET A 85 6.44 -3.68 8.16
C MET A 85 6.21 -4.85 9.12
N GLU A 86 5.21 -4.72 9.99
CA GLU A 86 4.78 -5.77 10.92
C GLU A 86 3.26 -5.96 10.78
N PHE A 87 2.82 -7.21 10.72
CA PHE A 87 1.43 -7.62 10.82
C PHE A 87 1.15 -8.13 12.24
N SER A 88 -0.07 -7.93 12.73
CA SER A 88 -0.51 -8.66 13.92
C SER A 88 -0.88 -10.09 13.58
N ASP A 89 -0.80 -10.99 14.56
CA ASP A 89 -1.22 -12.40 14.41
C ASP A 89 -2.65 -12.48 13.87
N GLU A 90 -3.58 -11.65 14.36
CA GLU A 90 -4.97 -11.63 13.89
C GLU A 90 -5.10 -11.18 12.43
N GLN A 91 -4.21 -10.29 11.96
CA GLN A 91 -4.21 -9.90 10.55
C GLN A 91 -3.77 -11.07 9.67
N VAL A 92 -2.68 -11.75 10.04
CA VAL A 92 -2.17 -12.90 9.29
C VAL A 92 -3.20 -14.03 9.26
N GLU A 93 -3.83 -14.34 10.39
CA GLU A 93 -4.91 -15.34 10.46
C GLU A 93 -6.15 -14.96 9.65
N SER A 94 -6.40 -13.65 9.45
CA SER A 94 -7.55 -13.17 8.67
C SER A 94 -7.34 -13.28 7.15
N PHE A 95 -6.09 -13.37 6.69
CA PHE A 95 -5.78 -13.42 5.26
C PHE A 95 -6.22 -14.75 4.65
N LYS A 96 -7.17 -14.67 3.71
CA LYS A 96 -7.64 -15.84 2.97
C LYS A 96 -6.99 -15.92 1.60
N THR A 97 -6.65 -14.77 1.03
CA THR A 97 -6.12 -14.60 -0.32
C THR A 97 -4.94 -13.64 -0.31
N ILE A 98 -4.14 -13.67 -1.37
CA ILE A 98 -3.05 -12.70 -1.58
C ILE A 98 -3.60 -11.27 -1.63
N LYS A 99 -4.78 -11.10 -2.23
CA LYS A 99 -5.47 -9.81 -2.32
C LYS A 99 -5.74 -9.16 -0.97
N ASP A 100 -6.03 -9.95 0.06
CA ASP A 100 -6.25 -9.42 1.42
C ASP A 100 -4.98 -8.75 1.95
N ALA A 101 -3.84 -9.41 1.78
CA ALA A 101 -2.55 -8.85 2.17
C ALA A 101 -2.15 -7.65 1.30
N VAL A 102 -2.36 -7.72 -0.02
CA VAL A 102 -2.13 -6.59 -0.94
C VAL A 102 -2.90 -5.37 -0.47
N ASN A 103 -4.17 -5.52 -0.07
CA ASN A 103 -4.97 -4.42 0.44
C ASN A 103 -4.37 -3.80 1.71
N VAL A 104 -3.83 -4.59 2.63
CA VAL A 104 -3.20 -4.04 3.85
C VAL A 104 -1.89 -3.32 3.51
N VAL A 105 -1.01 -3.98 2.76
CA VAL A 105 0.33 -3.45 2.42
C VAL A 105 0.23 -2.18 1.59
N SER A 106 -0.64 -2.17 0.59
CA SER A 106 -0.84 -0.99 -0.27
C SER A 106 -1.43 0.20 0.49
N HIS A 107 -2.18 0.00 1.58
CA HIS A 107 -2.64 1.06 2.48
C HIS A 107 -1.64 1.39 3.61
N HIS A 108 -0.49 0.72 3.67
CA HIS A 108 0.55 1.02 4.63
C HIS A 108 1.45 2.16 4.09
N ARG A 109 1.53 3.26 4.83
CA ARG A 109 2.23 4.49 4.39
C ARG A 109 3.70 4.27 4.01
N PHE A 110 4.35 3.29 4.63
CA PHE A 110 5.80 3.11 4.53
C PHE A 110 6.22 1.87 3.74
N ALA A 111 5.28 1.18 3.08
CA ALA A 111 5.56 -0.09 2.41
C ALA A 111 6.60 -0.02 1.26
N ASP A 112 6.90 1.16 0.71
CA ASP A 112 7.93 1.34 -0.34
C ASP A 112 9.02 2.34 0.07
N THR A 113 9.18 2.56 1.37
CA THR A 113 10.25 3.42 1.88
C THR A 113 11.40 2.51 2.29
N TYR A 114 12.56 2.69 1.63
CA TYR A 114 13.89 2.07 1.84
C TYR A 114 14.29 0.95 0.87
#